data_AF-A0A559KFC4-F1
#
_entry.id   AF-A0A559KFC4-F1
#
_cell.length_a   1.000
_cell.length_b   1.000
_cell.length_c   1.000
_cell.angle_alpha   90.00
_cell.angle_beta   90.00
_cell.angle_gamma   90.00
#
_symmetry.space_group_name_H-M   'P 1'
#
loop_
_entity.id
_entity.type
_entity.pdbx_description
1 polymer ?
#
loop_
_entity_poly.entity_id
_entity_poly.type
_entity_poly.pdbx_seq_one_letter_code
_entity_poly.pdbx_strand_id
1 'polypeptide(L)'
;MLIDIGIDIEYAPKEPFCTKHFYHMEIEGVEVDLLGLFGIRHADGIYRLDFRQEDIAGTTWADGQAVPLSTLEDWFVLYLLIPGKQEKADLIERYWLTQGGPVRRDRLAAALQEQLPYEVQQRIDTAFVRLFN
;
A
#
# COMPACT_ATOMS: atom_id res chain seq x y z
N MET A 1 24.84 -5.52 5.26
CA MET A 1 23.61 -6.09 4.65
C MET A 1 22.51 -6.03 5.71
N LEU A 2 21.22 -5.90 5.36
CA LEU A 2 20.15 -5.73 6.38
C LEU A 2 20.10 -6.85 7.45
N ILE A 3 20.64 -8.02 7.14
CA ILE A 3 20.85 -9.12 8.09
C ILE A 3 21.83 -8.79 9.24
N ASP A 4 22.64 -7.73 9.10
CA ASP A 4 23.65 -7.37 10.10
C ASP A 4 23.06 -6.49 11.21
N ILE A 5 21.82 -6.01 11.05
CA ILE A 5 21.17 -5.08 12.00
C ILE A 5 19.90 -5.64 12.64
N GLY A 6 19.50 -6.87 12.30
CA GLY A 6 18.27 -7.48 12.82
C GLY A 6 18.35 -9.00 12.87
N ILE A 7 17.41 -9.60 13.60
CA ILE A 7 17.24 -11.05 13.67
C ILE A 7 16.23 -11.45 12.62
N ASP A 8 16.64 -12.28 11.64
CA ASP A 8 15.74 -12.87 10.67
C ASP A 8 14.82 -13.88 11.35
N ILE A 9 13.51 -13.69 11.21
CA ILE A 9 12.50 -14.57 11.77
C ILE A 9 11.91 -15.36 10.62
N GLU A 10 12.02 -16.69 10.70
CA GLU A 10 11.43 -17.57 9.70
C GLU A 10 9.93 -17.33 9.61
N TYR A 11 9.48 -16.83 8.46
CA TYR A 11 8.10 -16.47 8.23
C TYR A 11 7.59 -17.13 6.95
N ALA A 12 6.55 -17.95 7.08
CA ALA A 12 5.94 -18.59 5.93
C ALA A 12 5.04 -17.60 5.16
N PRO A 13 5.06 -17.61 3.81
CA PRO A 13 4.12 -16.85 3.02
C PRO A 13 2.68 -17.16 3.44
N LYS A 14 1.86 -16.11 3.59
CA LYS A 14 0.47 -16.22 4.04
C LYS A 14 -0.45 -15.73 2.93
N GLU A 15 -1.41 -16.55 2.52
CA GLU A 15 -2.47 -16.09 1.63
C GLU A 15 -3.26 -14.94 2.29
N PRO A 16 -3.67 -13.91 1.53
CA PRO A 16 -3.57 -13.76 0.07
C PRO A 16 -2.27 -13.09 -0.44
N PHE A 17 -1.27 -12.89 0.43
CA PHE A 17 -0.06 -12.15 0.08
C PHE A 17 0.84 -12.97 -0.86
N CYS A 18 1.11 -12.40 -2.03
CA CYS A 18 1.94 -12.94 -3.09
C CYS A 18 3.21 -12.11 -3.30
N THR A 19 3.76 -11.58 -2.20
CA THR A 19 5.00 -10.80 -2.16
C THR A 19 6.18 -11.70 -2.54
N LYS A 20 7.01 -11.25 -3.49
CA LYS A 20 8.12 -12.07 -4.01
C LYS A 20 9.30 -12.16 -3.03
N HIS A 21 9.60 -11.06 -2.35
CA HIS A 21 10.67 -10.97 -1.37
C HIS A 21 10.08 -10.46 -0.06
N PHE A 22 9.92 -11.36 0.91
CA PHE A 22 9.39 -11.05 2.22
C PHE A 22 10.43 -11.44 3.27
N TYR A 23 10.75 -10.52 4.17
CA TYR A 23 11.58 -10.79 5.34
C TYR A 23 10.92 -10.13 6.54
N HIS A 24 10.74 -10.91 7.60
CA HIS A 24 10.28 -10.40 8.89
C HIS A 24 11.48 -10.37 9.82
N MET A 25 11.73 -9.23 10.44
CA MET A 25 12.88 -9.05 11.31
C MET A 25 12.53 -8.26 12.55
N GLU A 26 13.26 -8.51 13.62
CA GLU A 26 13.24 -7.67 14.82
C GLU A 26 14.53 -6.84 14.87
N ILE A 27 14.37 -5.52 14.98
CA ILE A 27 15.46 -4.56 15.15
C ILE A 27 15.21 -3.82 16.46
N GLU A 28 16.09 -4.00 17.44
CA GLU A 28 15.97 -3.35 18.77
C GLU A 28 14.59 -3.55 19.44
N GLY A 29 13.99 -4.73 19.29
CA GLY A 29 12.67 -5.04 19.84
C GLY A 29 11.48 -4.51 19.03
N VAL A 30 11.72 -3.94 17.84
CA VAL A 30 10.69 -3.48 16.90
C VAL A 30 10.59 -4.46 15.73
N GLU A 31 9.39 -4.96 15.49
CA GLU A 31 9.08 -5.77 14.31
C GLU A 31 9.07 -4.91 13.04
N VAL A 32 9.80 -5.37 12.02
CA VAL A 32 9.94 -4.71 10.72
C VAL A 32 9.70 -5.74 9.61
N ASP A 33 8.76 -5.42 8.73
CA ASP A 33 8.51 -6.18 7.51
C ASP A 33 9.21 -5.52 6.33
N LEU A 34 10.06 -6.28 5.64
CA LEU A 34 10.62 -5.89 4.35
C LEU A 34 9.82 -6.55 3.22
N LEU A 35 9.16 -5.72 2.41
CA LEU A 35 8.28 -6.14 1.33
C LEU A 35 8.87 -5.71 -0.02
N GLY A 36 9.49 -6.65 -0.74
CA GLY A 36 9.96 -6.45 -2.11
C GLY A 36 9.01 -7.08 -3.13
N LEU A 37 8.59 -6.28 -4.12
CA LEU A 37 7.61 -6.69 -5.14
C LEU A 37 6.31 -7.20 -4.52
N PHE A 38 5.70 -6.33 -3.70
CA PHE A 38 4.46 -6.60 -2.98
C PHE A 38 3.33 -6.95 -3.96
N GLY A 39 2.57 -7.99 -3.62
CA GLY A 39 1.43 -8.40 -4.41
C GLY A 39 0.36 -9.07 -3.55
N ILE A 40 -0.88 -8.95 -3.98
CA ILE A 40 -2.03 -9.53 -3.28
C ILE A 40 -2.97 -10.23 -4.25
N ARG A 41 -3.30 -11.47 -3.94
CA ARG A 41 -4.23 -12.28 -4.72
C ARG A 41 -5.67 -11.93 -4.37
N HIS A 42 -6.51 -11.89 -5.39
CA HIS A 42 -7.96 -11.77 -5.28
C HIS A 42 -8.63 -12.67 -6.33
N ALA A 43 -9.97 -12.68 -6.37
CA ALA A 43 -10.74 -13.56 -7.26
C ALA A 43 -10.36 -13.40 -8.74
N ASP A 44 -10.10 -12.16 -9.17
CA ASP A 44 -9.78 -11.85 -10.56
C ASP A 44 -8.28 -11.88 -10.90
N GLY A 45 -7.37 -12.15 -9.96
CA GLY A 45 -5.93 -12.16 -10.28
C GLY A 45 -5.01 -11.80 -9.12
N ILE A 46 -3.87 -11.19 -9.46
CA ILE A 46 -2.90 -10.67 -8.50
C ILE A 46 -2.67 -9.20 -8.82
N TYR A 47 -3.06 -8.33 -7.89
CA TYR A 47 -2.65 -6.94 -7.93
C TYR A 47 -1.19 -6.83 -7.46
N ARG A 48 -0.35 -6.11 -8.20
CA ARG A 48 1.05 -5.84 -7.84
C ARG A 48 1.26 -4.36 -7.66
N LEU A 49 1.88 -3.99 -6.55
CA LEU A 49 2.28 -2.60 -6.33
C LEU A 49 3.50 -2.30 -7.21
N ASP A 50 3.32 -1.50 -8.25
CA ASP A 50 4.42 -0.89 -9.01
C ASP A 50 4.83 0.42 -8.31
N PHE A 51 5.72 0.28 -7.33
CA PHE A 51 6.28 1.40 -6.58
C PHE A 51 7.63 1.81 -7.17
N ARG A 52 7.71 3.03 -7.68
CA ARG A 52 8.91 3.60 -8.30
C ARG A 52 9.37 4.85 -7.57
N GLN A 53 10.56 5.33 -7.90
CA GLN A 53 11.14 6.51 -7.26
C GLN A 53 10.27 7.76 -7.49
N GLU A 54 9.68 7.88 -8.67
CA GLU A 54 8.71 8.93 -9.04
C GLU A 54 7.38 8.86 -8.27
N ASP A 55 7.12 7.75 -7.57
CA ASP A 55 5.91 7.54 -6.77
C ASP A 55 6.11 7.90 -5.29
N ILE A 56 7.31 8.34 -4.89
CA ILE A 56 7.56 8.82 -3.53
C ILE A 56 6.68 10.05 -3.28
N ALA A 57 5.69 9.90 -2.40
CA ALA A 57 4.67 10.91 -2.12
C ALA A 57 5.21 12.09 -1.30
N GLY A 58 6.30 11.85 -0.58
CA GLY A 58 6.96 12.79 0.28
C GLY A 58 8.00 12.11 1.14
N THR A 59 8.58 12.89 2.03
CA THR A 59 9.64 12.44 2.92
C THR A 59 9.27 12.87 4.34
N THR A 60 9.35 11.93 5.28
CA THR A 60 9.37 12.26 6.71
C THR A 60 10.80 12.18 7.24
N TRP A 61 11.06 12.78 8.40
CA TRP A 61 12.37 12.76 9.03
C TRP A 61 12.32 11.93 10.31
N ALA A 62 13.26 10.99 10.43
CA ALA A 62 13.50 10.21 11.63
C ALA A 62 15.00 10.29 11.95
N ASP A 63 15.35 10.80 13.13
CA ASP A 63 16.75 10.98 13.58
C ASP A 63 17.66 11.67 12.55
N GLY A 64 17.13 12.68 11.86
CA GLY A 64 17.86 13.43 10.84
C GLY A 64 18.02 12.70 9.50
N GLN A 65 17.51 11.48 9.38
CA GLN A 65 17.46 10.72 8.13
C GLN A 65 16.12 10.93 7.41
N ALA A 66 16.22 11.15 6.10
CA ALA A 66 15.07 11.23 5.20
C ALA A 66 14.48 9.83 4.96
N VAL A 67 13.18 9.66 5.25
CA VAL A 67 12.42 8.44 5.03
C VAL A 67 11.36 8.68 3.95
N PRO A 68 11.48 8.04 2.77
CA PRO A 68 10.50 8.19 1.70
C PRO A 68 9.19 7.49 2.06
N LEU A 69 8.08 8.10 1.67
CA LEU A 69 6.74 7.59 1.94
C LEU A 69 6.03 7.18 0.64
N SER A 70 5.28 6.09 0.70
CA SER A 70 4.35 5.69 -0.36
C SER A 70 3.11 6.61 -0.40
N THR A 71 2.40 6.61 -1.52
CA THR A 71 1.16 7.41 -1.67
C THR A 71 0.01 6.83 -0.85
N LEU A 72 -0.94 7.69 -0.44
CA LEU A 72 -2.17 7.22 0.22
C LEU A 72 -3.07 6.46 -0.74
N GLU A 73 -3.02 6.77 -2.03
CA GLU A 73 -3.76 6.12 -3.10
C GLU A 73 -3.36 4.65 -3.24
N ASP A 74 -2.05 4.37 -3.21
CA ASP A 74 -1.55 2.99 -3.22
C ASP A 74 -2.07 2.23 -1.99
N TRP A 75 -1.95 2.82 -0.81
CA TRP A 75 -2.44 2.22 0.42
C TRP A 75 -3.96 2.03 0.43
N PHE A 76 -4.72 2.96 -0.15
CA PHE A 76 -6.16 2.84 -0.28
C PHE A 76 -6.54 1.61 -1.10
N VAL A 77 -5.95 1.44 -2.28
CA VAL A 77 -6.19 0.26 -3.14
C VAL A 77 -5.77 -1.03 -2.43
N LEU A 78 -4.59 -1.04 -1.80
CA LEU A 78 -4.11 -2.20 -1.06
C LEU A 78 -5.03 -2.57 0.11
N TYR A 79 -5.50 -1.60 0.90
CA TYR A 79 -6.41 -1.87 2.02
C TYR A 79 -7.79 -2.34 1.59
N LEU A 80 -8.26 -1.98 0.39
CA LEU A 80 -9.47 -2.58 -0.17
C LEU A 80 -9.27 -4.07 -0.49
N LEU A 81 -8.07 -4.44 -0.94
CA LEU A 81 -7.73 -5.82 -1.32
C LEU A 81 -7.34 -6.70 -0.12
N ILE A 82 -6.79 -6.14 0.96
CA ILE A 82 -6.41 -6.90 2.15
C ILE A 82 -7.65 -7.27 2.97
N PRO A 83 -7.92 -8.57 3.20
CA PRO A 83 -9.07 -9.00 4.01
C PRO A 83 -9.01 -8.43 5.43
N GLY A 84 -10.11 -7.83 5.88
CA GLY A 84 -10.24 -7.27 7.23
C GLY A 84 -9.52 -5.95 7.46
N LYS A 85 -9.10 -5.24 6.40
CA LYS A 85 -8.46 -3.91 6.49
C LYS A 85 -9.26 -2.79 5.84
N GLN A 86 -10.51 -3.03 5.47
CA GLN A 86 -11.40 -2.06 4.82
C GLN A 86 -11.56 -0.76 5.64
N GLU A 87 -11.55 -0.85 6.98
CA GLU A 87 -11.60 0.32 7.86
C GLU A 87 -10.46 1.33 7.62
N LYS A 88 -9.29 0.86 7.16
CA LYS A 88 -8.13 1.71 6.84
C LYS A 88 -8.35 2.44 5.52
N ALA A 89 -8.96 1.77 4.54
CA ALA A 89 -9.39 2.42 3.30
C ALA A 89 -10.44 3.50 3.59
N ASP A 90 -11.41 3.21 4.47
CA ASP A 90 -12.42 4.18 4.89
C ASP A 90 -11.84 5.39 5.62
N LEU A 91 -10.74 5.22 6.37
CA LEU A 91 -10.02 6.34 6.99
C LEU A 91 -9.38 7.26 5.94
N ILE A 92 -8.73 6.68 4.93
CA ILE A 92 -8.11 7.43 3.84
C ILE A 92 -9.17 8.17 3.03
N GLU A 93 -10.26 7.49 2.64
CA GLU A 93 -11.36 8.10 1.89
C GLU A 93 -11.98 9.27 2.66
N ARG A 94 -12.25 9.11 3.96
CA ARG A 94 -12.75 10.20 4.80
C ARG A 94 -11.77 11.35 4.90
N TYR A 95 -10.48 11.09 5.03
CA TYR A 95 -9.46 12.14 5.09
C TYR A 95 -9.49 13.01 3.84
N TRP A 96 -9.53 12.41 2.64
CA TRP A 96 -9.66 13.15 1.40
C TRP A 96 -10.94 13.98 1.33
N LEU A 97 -12.09 13.38 1.66
CA LEU A 97 -13.40 14.04 1.55
C LEU A 97 -13.64 15.15 2.58
N THR A 98 -13.08 15.02 3.79
CA THR A 98 -13.40 15.94 4.90
C THR A 98 -12.31 16.97 5.17
N GLN A 99 -11.05 16.62 4.89
CA GLN A 99 -9.91 17.50 5.19
C GLN A 99 -9.26 18.05 3.92
N GLY A 100 -9.70 17.62 2.73
CA GLY A 100 -9.16 18.10 1.46
C GLY A 100 -7.69 17.75 1.26
N GLY A 101 -7.26 16.60 1.77
CA GLY A 101 -5.88 16.12 1.61
C GLY A 101 -5.50 16.01 0.12
N PRO A 102 -4.21 16.18 -0.23
CA PRO A 102 -3.77 16.06 -1.62
C PRO A 102 -4.09 14.66 -2.15
N VAL A 103 -4.66 14.60 -3.36
CA VAL A 103 -5.00 13.34 -4.01
C VAL A 103 -4.28 13.23 -5.35
N ARG A 104 -3.51 12.15 -5.53
CA ARG A 104 -2.85 11.81 -6.78
C ARG A 104 -3.79 11.06 -7.72
N ARG A 105 -4.45 11.83 -8.59
CA ARG A 105 -5.38 11.33 -9.61
C ARG A 105 -4.77 10.22 -10.47
N ASP A 106 -3.50 10.35 -10.81
CA ASP A 106 -2.79 9.41 -11.68
C ASP A 106 -2.60 8.03 -11.05
N ARG A 107 -2.41 7.95 -9.72
CA ARG A 107 -2.28 6.66 -9.00
C ARG A 107 -3.61 5.89 -8.95
N LEU A 108 -4.72 6.58 -8.64
CA LEU A 108 -6.04 5.95 -8.69
C LEU A 108 -6.41 5.53 -10.11
N ALA A 109 -6.09 6.35 -11.11
CA ALA A 109 -6.33 6.01 -12.52
C ALA A 109 -5.50 4.80 -12.97
N ALA A 110 -4.23 4.70 -12.55
CA ALA A 110 -3.38 3.55 -12.83
C ALA A 110 -3.94 2.27 -12.22
N ALA A 111 -4.39 2.32 -10.96
CA ALA A 111 -5.02 1.17 -10.31
C ALA A 111 -6.27 0.69 -11.06
N LEU A 112 -7.08 1.60 -11.61
CA LEU A 112 -8.26 1.25 -12.43
C LEU A 112 -7.92 0.62 -13.78
N GLN A 113 -6.67 0.71 -14.25
CA GLN A 113 -6.23 -0.03 -15.45
C GLN A 113 -5.84 -1.48 -15.13
N GLU A 114 -5.64 -1.82 -13.86
CA GLU A 114 -5.30 -3.17 -13.43
C GLU A 114 -6.56 -4.05 -13.30
N GLN A 115 -6.34 -5.36 -13.34
CA GLN A 115 -7.40 -6.31 -13.08
C GLN A 115 -7.74 -6.33 -11.58
N LEU A 116 -8.92 -5.82 -11.22
CA LEU A 116 -9.38 -5.68 -9.84
C LEU A 116 -10.77 -6.33 -9.65
N PRO A 117 -11.16 -6.74 -8.43
CA PRO A 117 -12.54 -7.12 -8.15
C PRO A 117 -13.52 -5.99 -8.40
N TYR A 118 -14.70 -6.31 -8.91
CA TYR A 118 -15.73 -5.33 -9.24
C TYR A 118 -16.02 -4.36 -8.08
N GLU A 119 -16.16 -4.87 -6.86
CA GLU A 119 -16.42 -4.03 -5.68
C GLU A 119 -15.29 -3.04 -5.38
N VAL A 120 -14.04 -3.46 -5.60
CA VAL A 120 -12.85 -2.62 -5.43
C VAL A 120 -12.79 -1.55 -6.52
N GLN A 121 -13.02 -1.93 -7.79
CA GLN A 121 -13.11 -0.98 -8.91
C GLN A 121 -14.17 0.07 -8.64
N GLN A 122 -15.39 -0.34 -8.27
CA GLN A 122 -16.49 0.57 -7.96
C GLN A 122 -16.15 1.53 -6.82
N ARG A 123 -15.44 1.06 -5.79
CA ARG A 123 -15.02 1.91 -4.67
C ARG A 123 -14.02 2.97 -5.13
N ILE A 124 -13.04 2.59 -5.94
CA ILE A 124 -12.04 3.50 -6.50
C ILE A 124 -12.70 4.51 -7.44
N ASP A 125 -13.54 4.07 -8.37
CA ASP A 125 -14.29 4.94 -9.29
C ASP A 125 -15.16 5.95 -8.54
N THR A 126 -15.88 5.49 -7.52
CA THR A 126 -16.73 6.36 -6.70
C THR A 126 -15.91 7.43 -5.99
N ALA A 127 -14.78 7.04 -5.38
CA ALA A 127 -13.86 7.98 -4.74
C ALA A 127 -13.30 8.97 -5.78
N PHE A 128 -12.86 8.48 -6.93
CA PHE A 128 -12.31 9.30 -8.02
C PHE A 128 -13.32 10.35 -8.49
N VAL A 129 -14.57 9.95 -8.74
CA VAL A 129 -15.65 10.87 -9.14
C VAL A 129 -15.89 11.93 -8.09
N ARG A 130 -15.94 11.56 -6.80
CA ARG A 130 -16.20 12.50 -5.69
C ARG A 130 -15.06 13.49 -5.45
N LEU A 131 -13.83 13.09 -5.75
CA LEU A 131 -12.64 13.90 -5.48
C LEU A 131 -12.30 14.86 -6.63
N PHE A 132 -12.74 14.55 -7.84
CA PHE A 132 -12.32 15.27 -9.05
C PHE A 132 -13.45 15.82 -9.93
N ASN A 133 -14.73 15.64 -9.55
CA ASN A 133 -15.90 16.27 -10.19
C ASN A 133 -16.70 17.08 -9.18
#